data_AF-A0A1B4G149-F1
#
_entry.id   AF-A0A1B4G149-F1
#
_cell.length_a   1.000
_cell.length_b   1.000
_cell.length_c   1.000
_cell.angle_alpha   90.00
_cell.angle_beta   90.00
_cell.angle_gamma   90.00
#
_symmetry.space_group_name_H-M   'P 1'
#
loop_
_entity.id
_entity.type
_entity.pdbx_description
1 polymer ?
#
loop_
_entity_poly.entity_id
_entity_poly.type
_entity_poly.pdbx_seq_one_letter_code
_entity_poly.pdbx_strand_id
1 'polypeptide(L)'
;MNVIIDGVQYVPAPAPCANPEALDVRFHCDDLGREVSIREYLGELLTTLWNEGEGFSGKRPFGNSGWYLDLYCALVAAGQLDGELDDDGCLVKCDQRKGDEIVRGLIGTMFSRS
;
A
#
# COMPACT_ATOMS: atom_id res chain seq x y z
N MET A 1 25.44 -8.97 -9.43
CA MET A 1 25.25 -9.23 -10.88
C MET A 1 24.50 -8.03 -11.43
N ASN A 2 25.09 -7.28 -12.36
CA ASN A 2 24.41 -6.14 -12.97
C ASN A 2 23.54 -6.67 -14.11
N VAL A 3 22.23 -6.56 -13.97
CA VAL A 3 21.27 -6.89 -15.02
C VAL A 3 20.78 -5.56 -15.60
N ILE A 4 20.86 -5.38 -16.91
CA ILE A 4 20.33 -4.20 -17.60
C ILE A 4 19.19 -4.68 -18.50
N ILE A 5 18.00 -4.10 -18.34
CA ILE A 5 16.82 -4.38 -19.17
C ILE A 5 16.42 -3.04 -19.81
N ASP A 6 16.40 -2.98 -21.14
CA ASP A 6 16.06 -1.78 -21.94
C ASP A 6 16.83 -0.51 -21.54
N GLY A 7 18.11 -0.67 -21.16
CA GLY A 7 18.96 0.45 -20.74
C GLY A 7 18.79 0.89 -19.28
N VAL A 8 17.88 0.24 -18.54
CA VAL A 8 17.68 0.48 -17.09
C VAL A 8 18.43 -0.58 -16.29
N GLN A 9 19.25 -0.13 -15.34
CA GLN A 9 19.91 -1.04 -14.40
C GLN A 9 18.88 -1.64 -13.44
N TYR A 10 18.67 -2.94 -13.55
CA TYR A 10 17.85 -3.70 -12.63
C TYR A 10 18.63 -3.97 -11.34
N VAL A 11 18.18 -3.36 -10.26
CA VAL A 11 18.58 -3.71 -8.90
C VAL A 11 17.53 -4.69 -8.39
N PRO A 12 17.84 -5.98 -8.19
CA PRO A 12 16.89 -6.91 -7.60
C PRO A 12 16.42 -6.37 -6.26
N ALA A 13 15.13 -6.55 -5.96
CA ALA A 13 14.59 -6.20 -4.65
C ALA A 13 15.49 -6.84 -3.57
N PRO A 14 15.83 -6.11 -2.49
CA PRO A 14 16.59 -6.69 -1.40
C PRO A 14 15.86 -7.96 -0.93
N ALA A 15 16.63 -9.00 -0.60
CA ALA A 15 16.06 -10.22 -0.03
C ALA A 15 15.15 -9.85 1.17
N PRO A 16 14.10 -10.64 1.47
CA PRO A 16 13.29 -10.44 2.67
C PRO A 16 14.18 -10.18 3.88
N CYS A 17 13.79 -9.23 4.73
CA CYS A 17 14.62 -8.76 5.83
C CYS A 17 15.25 -9.94 6.57
N ALA A 18 16.58 -9.95 6.69
CA ALA A 18 17.31 -11.02 7.36
C ALA A 18 16.91 -11.17 8.85
N ASN A 19 16.21 -10.20 9.41
CA ASN A 19 15.73 -10.20 10.79
C ASN A 19 14.26 -9.74 10.88
N PRO A 20 13.27 -10.64 10.74
CA PRO A 20 11.86 -10.29 10.84
C PRO A 20 11.46 -9.79 12.25
N GLU A 21 12.21 -10.15 13.29
CA GLU A 21 11.98 -9.69 14.67
C GLU A 21 12.15 -8.17 14.81
N ALA A 22 12.83 -7.51 13.86
CA ALA A 22 12.93 -6.06 13.83
C ALA A 22 11.54 -5.37 13.82
N LEU A 23 10.51 -6.04 13.27
CA LEU A 23 9.14 -5.53 13.28
C LEU A 23 8.58 -5.30 14.70
N ASP A 24 9.13 -5.98 15.71
CA ASP A 24 8.69 -5.86 17.10
C ASP A 24 9.52 -4.88 17.93
N VAL A 25 10.58 -4.30 17.37
CA VAL A 25 11.36 -3.24 18.02
C VAL A 25 10.45 -2.06 18.32
N ARG A 26 10.46 -1.62 19.58
CA ARG A 26 9.63 -0.51 20.07
C ARG A 26 10.42 0.79 20.15
N PHE A 27 9.75 1.89 19.87
CA PHE A 27 10.29 3.24 19.99
C PHE A 27 9.17 4.26 20.26
N HIS A 28 9.53 5.42 20.79
CA HIS A 28 8.61 6.55 20.92
C HIS A 28 8.52 7.29 19.57
N CYS A 29 7.30 7.47 19.05
CA CYS A 29 7.05 8.26 17.86
C CYS A 29 6.38 9.59 18.27
N ASP A 30 7.07 10.71 18.02
CA ASP A 30 6.58 12.04 18.38
C ASP A 30 5.28 12.39 17.64
N ASP A 31 5.18 12.06 16.35
CA ASP A 31 3.99 12.35 15.52
C ASP A 31 2.73 11.59 15.99
N LEU A 32 2.91 10.39 16.55
CA LEU A 32 1.82 9.57 17.11
C LEU A 32 1.63 9.79 18.61
N GLY A 33 2.53 10.53 19.27
CA GLY A 33 2.50 10.81 20.71
C GLY A 33 2.52 9.58 21.61
N ARG A 34 2.98 8.42 21.13
CA ARG A 34 2.96 7.14 21.86
C ARG A 34 4.12 6.24 21.50
N GLU A 35 4.41 5.27 22.37
CA GLU A 35 5.29 4.15 22.01
C GLU A 35 4.60 3.20 21.03
N VAL A 36 5.32 2.83 19.97
CA VAL A 36 4.89 1.93 18.90
C VAL A 36 6.01 0.96 18.55
N SER A 37 5.66 -0.20 18.01
CA SER A 37 6.62 -1.04 17.30
C SER A 37 6.84 -0.56 15.87
N ILE A 38 7.91 -1.01 15.22
CA ILE A 38 8.13 -0.76 13.78
C ILE A 38 6.93 -1.25 12.95
N ARG A 39 6.34 -2.39 13.31
CA ARG A 39 5.13 -2.92 12.68
C ARG A 39 3.94 -1.97 12.81
N GLU A 40 3.68 -1.48 14.03
CA GLU A 40 2.60 -0.52 14.29
C GLU A 40 2.83 0.77 13.51
N TYR A 41 4.06 1.31 13.52
CA TYR A 41 4.41 2.53 12.79
C TYR A 41 4.19 2.39 11.27
N LEU A 42 4.67 1.30 10.65
CA LEU A 42 4.48 1.06 9.22
C LEU A 42 3.00 0.87 8.85
N GLY A 43 2.22 0.23 9.73
CA GLY A 43 0.77 0.10 9.57
C GLY A 43 0.06 1.44 9.60
N GLU A 44 0.37 2.29 10.59
CA GLU A 44 -0.19 3.65 10.69
C GLU A 44 0.23 4.53 9.51
N LEU A 45 1.49 4.44 9.09
CA LEU A 45 2.02 5.17 7.94
C LEU A 45 1.24 4.82 6.66
N LEU A 46 1.09 3.54 6.35
CA LEU A 46 0.40 3.10 5.14
C LEU A 46 -1.11 3.38 5.21
N THR A 47 -1.71 3.23 6.39
CA THR A 47 -3.13 3.58 6.61
C THR A 47 -3.36 5.07 6.40
N THR A 48 -2.48 5.92 6.94
CA THR A 48 -2.57 7.38 6.79
C THR A 48 -2.37 7.78 5.33
N LEU A 49 -1.39 7.19 4.64
CA LEU A 49 -1.19 7.39 3.21
C LEU A 49 -2.43 7.04 2.39
N TRP A 50 -3.06 5.90 2.67
CA TRP A 50 -4.29 5.50 1.98
C TRP A 50 -5.43 6.49 2.23
N ASN A 51 -5.59 6.95 3.47
CA ASN A 51 -6.67 7.85 3.86
C ASN A 51 -6.52 9.26 3.29
N GLU A 52 -5.30 9.78 3.31
CA GLU A 52 -5.00 11.13 2.84
C GLU A 52 -4.79 11.18 1.31
N GLY A 53 -4.54 10.03 0.69
CA GLY A 53 -4.43 9.90 -0.77
C GLY A 53 -3.35 10.83 -1.34
N GLU A 54 -3.74 11.69 -2.27
CA GLU A 54 -2.85 12.69 -2.87
C GLU A 54 -2.49 13.84 -1.91
N GLY A 55 -3.14 13.94 -0.75
CA GLY A 55 -2.90 14.95 0.29
C GLY A 55 -1.75 14.63 1.24
N PHE A 56 -1.37 13.35 1.40
CA PHE A 56 -0.35 12.88 2.35
C PHE A 56 1.04 13.48 2.10
N SER A 57 1.33 13.77 0.85
CA SER A 57 2.45 14.58 0.41
C SER A 57 2.08 15.05 -0.99
N GLY A 58 2.09 16.34 -1.27
CA GLY A 58 1.73 16.87 -2.60
C GLY A 58 2.57 16.32 -3.77
N LYS A 59 3.57 15.48 -3.48
CA LYS A 59 4.23 14.57 -4.41
C LYS A 59 3.61 13.18 -4.29
N ARG A 60 2.88 12.79 -5.34
CA ARG A 60 2.20 11.51 -5.47
C ARG A 60 3.18 10.34 -5.30
N PRO A 61 2.91 9.37 -4.42
CA PRO A 61 3.82 8.26 -4.14
C PRO A 61 4.02 7.32 -5.35
N PHE A 62 3.02 7.23 -6.24
CA PHE A 62 3.01 6.27 -7.36
C PHE A 62 2.70 6.92 -8.74
N GLY A 63 3.12 8.16 -9.00
CA GLY A 63 2.98 8.77 -10.33
C GLY A 63 1.71 9.62 -10.48
N ASN A 64 0.99 9.57 -11.61
CA ASN A 64 -0.15 10.47 -11.86
C ASN A 64 -1.35 10.25 -10.91
N SER A 65 -2.29 11.21 -10.87
CA SER A 65 -3.46 11.14 -9.98
C SER A 65 -4.24 9.82 -10.12
N GLY A 66 -4.86 9.37 -9.03
CA GLY A 66 -5.71 8.18 -9.05
C GLY A 66 -5.02 6.84 -8.80
N TRP A 67 -3.79 6.80 -8.26
CA TRP A 67 -3.07 5.56 -7.96
C TRP A 67 -3.84 4.56 -7.07
N TYR A 68 -4.76 5.03 -6.23
CA TYR A 68 -5.60 4.17 -5.39
C TYR A 68 -6.58 3.32 -6.24
N LEU A 69 -6.91 3.77 -7.45
CA LEU A 69 -7.79 3.05 -8.39
C LEU A 69 -7.16 1.75 -8.89
N ASP A 70 -5.84 1.65 -8.94
CA ASP A 70 -5.15 0.43 -9.40
C ASP A 70 -5.51 -0.77 -8.52
N LEU A 71 -5.62 -0.55 -7.20
CA LEU A 71 -6.06 -1.58 -6.26
C LEU A 71 -7.55 -1.89 -6.40
N TYR A 72 -8.39 -0.91 -6.74
CA TYR A 72 -9.81 -1.16 -7.02
C TYR A 72 -9.98 -1.99 -8.29
N CYS A 73 -9.24 -1.67 -9.36
CA CYS A 73 -9.20 -2.49 -10.57
C CYS A 73 -8.82 -3.94 -10.24
N ALA A 74 -7.75 -4.14 -9.46
CA ALA A 74 -7.30 -5.47 -9.06
C ALA A 74 -8.37 -6.23 -8.24
N LEU A 75 -9.03 -5.55 -7.29
CA LEU A 75 -10.08 -6.15 -6.46
C LEU A 75 -11.33 -6.50 -7.28
N VAL A 76 -11.74 -5.64 -8.22
CA VAL A 76 -12.87 -5.90 -9.13
C VAL A 76 -12.54 -7.06 -10.07
N ALA A 77 -11.37 -7.05 -10.70
CA ALA A 77 -10.92 -8.13 -11.57
C ALA A 77 -10.84 -9.49 -10.84
N ALA A 78 -10.50 -9.48 -9.55
CA ALA A 78 -10.45 -10.66 -8.69
C ALA A 78 -11.81 -11.06 -8.07
N GLY A 79 -12.89 -10.33 -8.36
CA GLY A 79 -14.22 -10.57 -7.80
C GLY A 79 -14.31 -10.33 -6.28
N GLN A 80 -13.38 -9.57 -5.71
CA GLN A 80 -13.36 -9.21 -4.29
C GLN A 80 -14.09 -7.88 -4.01
N LEU A 81 -14.32 -7.07 -5.05
CA LEU A 81 -15.08 -5.83 -5.01
C LEU A 81 -16.08 -5.82 -6.18
N ASP A 82 -17.34 -5.47 -5.91
CA ASP A 82 -18.33 -5.31 -6.97
C ASP A 82 -18.02 -4.04 -7.77
N GLY A 83 -17.91 -4.17 -9.10
CA GLY A 83 -17.61 -3.07 -9.99
C GLY A 83 -17.60 -3.45 -11.47
N GLU A 84 -17.35 -2.46 -12.30
CA GLU A 84 -17.27 -2.57 -13.76
C GLU A 84 -15.91 -2.02 -14.20
N LEU A 85 -15.22 -2.79 -15.04
CA LEU A 85 -14.01 -2.37 -15.75
C LEU A 85 -14.36 -2.19 -17.24
N ASP A 86 -13.64 -1.30 -17.93
CA ASP A 86 -13.72 -1.18 -19.39
C ASP A 86 -12.84 -2.24 -20.09
N ASP A 87 -12.84 -2.20 -21.43
CA ASP A 87 -12.08 -3.13 -22.27
C ASP A 87 -10.56 -3.04 -22.06
N ASP A 88 -10.08 -1.91 -21.53
CA ASP A 88 -8.67 -1.67 -21.20
C ASP A 88 -8.33 -2.05 -19.74
N GLY A 89 -9.32 -2.54 -18.97
CA GLY A 89 -9.17 -2.91 -17.56
C GLY A 89 -9.19 -1.73 -16.59
N CYS A 90 -9.60 -0.54 -17.05
CA CYS A 90 -9.73 0.63 -16.21
C CYS A 90 -11.07 0.64 -15.47
N LEU A 91 -11.07 1.17 -14.24
CA LEU A 91 -12.27 1.24 -13.42
C LEU A 91 -13.30 2.20 -14.00
N VAL A 92 -14.45 1.67 -14.42
CA VAL A 92 -15.61 2.47 -14.85
C VAL A 92 -16.46 2.83 -13.64
N LYS A 93 -16.69 1.86 -12.74
CA LYS A 93 -17.59 2.03 -11.59
C LYS A 93 -17.29 1.04 -10.48
N CYS A 94 -17.30 1.50 -9.24
CA CYS A 94 -17.42 0.64 -8.05
C CYS A 94 -17.96 1.45 -6.86
N ASP A 95 -18.29 0.76 -5.76
CA ASP A 95 -18.44 1.41 -4.46
C ASP A 95 -17.04 1.69 -3.88
N GLN A 96 -16.57 2.92 -4.04
CA GLN A 96 -15.24 3.33 -3.55
C GLN A 96 -15.12 3.21 -2.03
N ARG A 97 -16.19 3.47 -1.27
CA ARG A 97 -16.18 3.33 0.19
C ARG A 97 -15.97 1.87 0.59
N LYS A 98 -16.63 0.94 -0.09
CA LYS A 98 -16.40 -0.50 0.10
C LYS A 98 -14.98 -0.90 -0.30
N GLY A 99 -14.46 -0.31 -1.37
CA GLY A 99 -13.05 -0.45 -1.78
C GLY A 99 -12.09 -0.02 -0.66
N ASP A 100 -12.29 1.16 -0.10
CA ASP A 100 -11.50 1.69 1.02
C ASP A 100 -11.57 0.78 2.26
N GLU A 101 -12.76 0.30 2.60
CA GLU A 101 -12.97 -0.62 3.72
C GLU A 101 -12.17 -1.92 3.54
N ILE A 102 -12.18 -2.49 2.34
CA ILE A 102 -11.39 -3.68 2.00
C ILE A 102 -9.90 -3.38 2.10
N VAL A 103 -9.41 -2.30 1.47
CA VAL A 103 -7.98 -1.99 1.46
C VAL A 103 -7.45 -1.68 2.86
N ARG A 104 -8.20 -0.94 3.68
CA ARG A 104 -7.86 -0.73 5.10
C ARG A 104 -7.81 -2.06 5.87
N GLY A 105 -8.75 -2.96 5.62
CA GLY A 105 -8.73 -4.31 6.19
C GLY A 105 -7.51 -5.13 5.77
N LEU A 106 -7.09 -5.03 4.51
CA LEU A 106 -5.89 -5.67 3.99
C LEU A 106 -4.61 -5.10 4.63
N ILE A 107 -4.50 -3.76 4.75
CA ILE A 107 -3.40 -3.10 5.46
C ILE A 107 -3.34 -3.60 6.91
N GLY A 108 -4.46 -3.56 7.62
CA GLY A 108 -4.53 -4.05 9.00
C GLY A 108 -4.13 -5.53 9.13
N THR A 109 -4.58 -6.38 8.20
CA THR A 109 -4.21 -7.80 8.16
C THR A 109 -2.71 -7.99 7.97
N MET A 110 -2.11 -7.25 7.03
CA MET A 110 -0.68 -7.34 6.70
C MET A 110 0.23 -7.00 7.89
N PHE A 111 -0.23 -6.11 8.78
CA PHE A 111 0.49 -5.70 9.99
C PHE A 111 -0.02 -6.37 11.27
N SER A 112 -1.01 -7.26 11.20
CA SER A 112 -1.43 -8.07 12.35
C SER A 112 -0.44 -9.22 12.61
N ARG A 113 -0.35 -9.67 13.86
CA ARG A 113 0.41 -10.88 14.20
C ARG A 113 -0.42 -12.10 13.80
N SER A 114 0.14 -12.94 12.93
CA SER A 114 -0.37 -14.27 12.57
C SER A 114 -0.06 -15.30 13.64
#